data_AF-A0A1H4PV50-F1
#
_entry.id   AF-A0A1H4PV50-F1
#
_cell.length_a   1.000
_cell.length_b   1.000
_cell.length_c   1.000
_cell.angle_alpha   90.00
_cell.angle_beta   90.00
_cell.angle_gamma   90.00
#
_symmetry.space_group_name_H-M   'P 1'
#
loop_
_entity.id
_entity.type
_entity.pdbx_description
1 polymer ?
#
loop_
_entity_poly.entity_id
_entity_poly.type
_entity_poly.pdbx_seq_one_letter_code
_entity_poly.pdbx_strand_id
1 'polypeptide(L)'
;MNELHSEPYAELHCWLSGQHPGLRTFKILQHKLALLAVDHPEQRAMCRLLNGIVNSYVEEFDEAPLPTATADRAYQRLLRSLAEIDCAAEPARQLGNLNRLAGLVLSQ
;
A
#
# COMPACT_ATOMS: atom_id res chain seq x y z
N MET A 1 13.06 -19.85 -18.24
CA MET A 1 12.09 -20.16 -17.18
C MET A 1 11.07 -19.06 -17.20
N ASN A 2 9.79 -19.37 -17.46
CA ASN A 2 8.73 -18.37 -17.42
C ASN A 2 8.64 -17.83 -15.99
N GLU A 3 9.15 -16.63 -15.77
CA GLU A 3 8.75 -15.80 -14.65
C GLU A 3 7.27 -15.50 -14.87
N LEU A 4 6.41 -16.35 -14.30
CA LEU A 4 5.05 -15.96 -13.96
C LEU A 4 5.20 -14.59 -13.30
N HIS A 5 4.68 -13.57 -13.98
CA HIS A 5 4.62 -12.24 -13.42
C HIS A 5 3.77 -12.39 -12.16
N SER A 6 4.42 -12.56 -11.01
CA SER A 6 3.76 -12.33 -9.74
C SER A 6 3.18 -10.93 -9.87
N GLU A 7 1.89 -10.78 -9.63
CA GLU A 7 1.25 -9.48 -9.53
C GLU A 7 1.51 -9.01 -8.09
N PRO A 8 2.62 -8.29 -7.81
CA PRO A 8 3.08 -8.04 -6.45
C PRO A 8 1.99 -7.40 -5.58
N TYR A 9 1.16 -6.53 -6.17
CA TYR A 9 0.07 -5.88 -5.48
C TYR A 9 -1.16 -6.77 -5.30
N ALA A 10 -1.39 -7.77 -6.14
CA ALA A 10 -2.44 -8.76 -5.93
C ALA A 10 -2.10 -9.67 -4.74
N GLU A 11 -0.84 -10.12 -4.64
CA GLU A 11 -0.36 -10.86 -3.47
C GLU A 11 -0.41 -10.01 -2.20
N LEU A 12 0.02 -8.75 -2.28
CA LEU A 12 -0.04 -7.82 -1.17
C LEU A 12 -1.47 -7.53 -0.74
N HIS A 13 -2.40 -7.36 -1.69
CA HIS A 13 -3.82 -7.20 -1.44
C HIS A 13 -4.41 -8.45 -0.79
N CYS A 14 -4.09 -9.65 -1.31
CA CYS A 14 -4.54 -10.92 -0.73
C CYS A 14 -4.07 -11.06 0.72
N TRP A 15 -2.78 -10.81 0.99
CA TRP A 15 -2.25 -10.79 2.35
C TRP A 15 -2.97 -9.75 3.21
N LEU A 16 -3.10 -8.52 2.71
CA LEU A 16 -3.71 -7.43 3.47
C LEU A 16 -5.13 -7.80 3.83
N SER A 17 -5.95 -8.30 2.91
CA SER A 17 -7.38 -8.58 3.12
C SER A 17 -7.70 -9.51 4.31
N GLY A 18 -6.77 -10.38 4.69
CA GLY A 18 -6.90 -11.27 5.84
C GLY A 18 -6.44 -10.68 7.18
N GLN A 19 -5.98 -9.43 7.22
CA GLN A 19 -5.42 -8.83 8.43
C GLN A 19 -6.46 -8.09 9.28
N HIS A 20 -6.15 -7.89 10.55
CA HIS A 20 -6.93 -6.98 11.41
C HIS A 20 -6.53 -5.52 11.16
N PRO A 21 -7.49 -4.58 11.05
CA PRO A 21 -7.20 -3.15 10.95
C PRO A 21 -6.55 -2.61 12.24
N GLY A 22 -5.25 -2.32 12.21
CA GLY A 22 -4.54 -1.75 13.36
C GLY A 22 -3.08 -1.47 13.05
N LEU A 23 -2.43 -0.62 13.85
CA LEU A 23 -1.07 -0.11 13.58
C LEU A 23 -0.03 -1.19 13.30
N ARG A 24 -0.13 -2.34 13.95
CA ARG A 24 0.75 -3.48 13.69
C ARG A 24 0.68 -3.92 12.22
N THR A 25 -0.52 -4.00 11.65
CA THR A 25 -0.74 -4.35 10.24
C THR A 25 -0.09 -3.33 9.31
N PHE A 26 -0.26 -2.03 9.59
CA PHE A 26 0.37 -0.96 8.81
C PHE A 26 1.91 -1.03 8.87
N LYS A 27 2.49 -1.28 10.05
CA LYS A 27 3.95 -1.47 10.22
C LYS A 27 4.47 -2.69 9.45
N ILE A 28 3.73 -3.81 9.44
CA ILE A 28 4.09 -4.99 8.63
C ILE A 28 3.98 -4.68 7.13
N LEU A 29 2.97 -3.92 6.71
CA LEU A 29 2.82 -3.48 5.32
C LEU A 29 4.01 -2.62 4.87
N GLN A 30 4.51 -1.71 5.70
CA GLN A 30 5.73 -0.94 5.38
C GLN A 30 6.92 -1.85 5.08
N HIS A 31 7.13 -2.87 5.92
CA HIS A 31 8.22 -3.83 5.71
C HIS A 31 8.04 -4.60 4.40
N LYS A 32 6.82 -5.08 4.10
CA LYS A 32 6.52 -5.76 2.83
C LYS A 32 6.77 -4.86 1.62
N LEU A 33 6.35 -3.60 1.68
CA LEU A 33 6.59 -2.62 0.60
C LEU A 33 8.08 -2.34 0.41
N ALA A 34 8.87 -2.30 1.48
CA ALA A 34 10.32 -2.11 1.40
C ALA A 34 11.02 -3.29 0.71
N LEU A 35 10.63 -4.53 1.04
CA LEU A 35 11.12 -5.73 0.36
C LEU A 35 10.71 -5.73 -1.12
N LEU A 36 9.45 -5.43 -1.41
CA LEU A 36 8.92 -5.38 -2.77
C LEU A 36 9.68 -4.36 -3.64
N ALA A 37 10.07 -3.22 -3.07
CA ALA A 37 10.86 -2.20 -3.77
C ALA A 37 12.30 -2.64 -4.11
N VAL A 38 12.84 -3.62 -3.37
CA VAL A 38 14.14 -4.24 -3.63
C VAL A 38 13.99 -5.32 -4.70
N ASP A 39 12.99 -6.18 -4.56
CA ASP A 39 12.76 -7.33 -5.42
C ASP A 39 12.22 -6.93 -6.82
N HIS A 40 11.48 -5.82 -6.90
CA HIS A 40 10.86 -5.29 -8.12
C HIS A 40 11.30 -3.83 -8.40
N PRO A 41 12.50 -3.60 -8.96
CA PRO A 41 13.02 -2.26 -9.26
C PRO A 41 12.08 -1.37 -10.08
N GLU A 42 11.30 -1.96 -10.98
CA GLU A 42 10.31 -1.31 -11.84
C GLU A 42 9.11 -0.76 -11.06
N GLN A 43 8.79 -1.35 -9.90
CA GLN A 43 7.71 -0.91 -9.01
C GLN A 43 8.18 -0.01 -7.86
N ARG A 44 9.49 0.26 -7.77
CA ARG A 44 10.12 0.96 -6.63
C ARG A 44 9.47 2.31 -6.30
N ALA A 45 9.09 3.09 -7.31
CA ALA A 45 8.43 4.38 -7.10
C ALA A 45 7.08 4.23 -6.39
N MET A 46 6.26 3.30 -6.88
CA MET A 46 4.95 2.96 -6.32
C MET A 46 5.08 2.44 -4.88
N CYS A 47 6.01 1.52 -4.63
CA CYS A 47 6.28 1.00 -3.29
C CYS A 47 6.72 2.08 -2.30
N ARG A 48 7.63 2.97 -2.70
CA ARG A 48 8.10 4.06 -1.85
C ARG A 48 6.99 5.06 -1.54
N LEU A 49 6.14 5.37 -2.53
CA LEU A 49 5.00 6.24 -2.34
C LEU A 49 4.00 5.66 -1.33
N LEU A 50 3.61 4.40 -1.52
CA LEU A 50 2.74 3.68 -0.58
C LEU A 50 3.35 3.61 0.82
N ASN A 51 4.65 3.31 0.92
CA ASN A 51 5.34 3.25 2.19
C ASN A 51 5.30 4.61 2.92
N GLY A 52 5.53 5.72 2.20
CA GLY A 52 5.41 7.07 2.73
C GLY A 52 4.01 7.39 3.25
N ILE A 53 2.96 7.05 2.48
CA ILE A 53 1.55 7.25 2.89
C ILE A 53 1.24 6.47 4.17
N VAL A 54 1.67 5.21 4.24
CA VAL A 54 1.49 4.37 5.43
C VAL A 54 2.32 4.90 6.61
N ASN A 55 3.53 5.41 6.35
CA ASN A 55 4.39 5.96 7.38
C ASN A 55 3.78 7.19 8.05
N SER A 56 3.28 8.15 7.26
CA SER A 56 2.61 9.33 7.82
C SER A 56 1.40 8.96 8.67
N TYR A 57 0.64 7.94 8.27
CA TYR A 57 -0.46 7.42 9.08
C TYR A 57 0.03 6.76 10.37
N VAL A 58 1.08 5.95 10.31
CA VAL A 58 1.67 5.32 11.51
C VAL A 58 2.19 6.38 12.48
N GLU A 59 2.91 7.39 11.99
CA GLU A 59 3.45 8.49 12.79
C GLU A 59 2.34 9.32 13.48
N GLU A 60 1.23 9.58 12.79
CA GLU A 60 0.08 10.31 13.36
C GLU A 60 -0.51 9.63 14.61
N PHE A 61 -0.41 8.29 14.68
CA PHE A 61 -0.99 7.49 15.76
C PHE A 61 0.06 6.73 16.58
N ASP A 62 1.36 7.00 16.44
CA ASP A 62 2.43 6.24 17.12
C ASP A 62 2.44 6.49 18.65
N GLU A 63 1.73 7.51 19.12
CA GLU A 63 1.59 7.85 20.54
C GLU A 63 0.15 8.23 20.94
N ALA A 64 -0.79 8.18 19.99
CA ALA A 64 -2.20 8.51 20.19
C ALA A 64 -3.08 7.26 20.04
N PRO A 65 -4.18 7.14 20.81
CA PRO A 65 -5.10 6.03 20.62
C PRO A 65 -5.71 6.10 19.22
N LEU A 66 -5.43 5.09 18.40
CA LEU A 66 -6.04 4.95 17.08
C LEU A 66 -7.52 4.54 17.24
N PRO A 67 -8.50 5.37 16.86
CA PRO A 67 -9.91 4.99 16.94
C PRO A 67 -10.20 3.85 15.96
N THR A 68 -10.93 2.82 16.40
CA THR A 68 -11.27 1.64 15.57
C THR A 68 -11.89 2.05 14.23
N ALA A 69 -12.84 2.99 14.24
CA ALA A 69 -13.48 3.46 13.02
C ALA A 69 -12.50 4.14 12.05
N THR A 70 -11.46 4.81 12.56
CA THR A 70 -10.41 5.40 11.73
C THR A 70 -9.51 4.30 11.15
N ALA A 71 -9.13 3.30 11.97
CA ALA A 71 -8.38 2.14 11.52
C ALA A 71 -9.09 1.40 10.38
N ASP A 72 -10.39 1.12 10.55
CA ASP A 72 -11.20 0.43 9.55
C ASP A 72 -11.28 1.23 8.24
N ARG A 73 -11.53 2.54 8.30
CA ARG A 73 -11.57 3.39 7.10
C ARG A 73 -10.22 3.44 6.37
N ALA A 74 -9.13 3.68 7.10
CA ALA A 74 -7.79 3.70 6.54
C ALA A 74 -7.45 2.37 5.86
N TYR A 75 -7.79 1.26 6.51
CA TYR A 75 -7.57 -0.08 6.01
C TYR A 75 -8.38 -0.38 4.73
N GLN A 76 -9.66 -0.02 4.69
CA GLN A 76 -10.49 -0.17 3.49
C GLN A 76 -10.01 0.69 2.32
N ARG A 77 -9.51 1.92 2.60
CA ARG A 77 -8.91 2.79 1.58
C ARG A 77 -7.64 2.15 0.99
N LEU A 78 -6.78 1.57 1.82
CA LEU A 78 -5.60 0.84 1.35
C LEU A 78 -5.97 -0.37 0.49
N LEU A 79 -6.92 -1.20 0.94
CA LEU A 79 -7.37 -2.37 0.18
C LEU A 79 -7.86 -1.96 -1.21
N ARG A 80 -8.76 -0.97 -1.28
CA ARG A 80 -9.25 -0.46 -2.56
C ARG A 80 -8.11 0.05 -3.44
N SER A 81 -7.22 0.85 -2.85
CA SER A 81 -6.11 1.47 -3.60
C SER A 81 -5.18 0.42 -4.18
N LEU A 82 -4.87 -0.65 -3.45
CA LEU A 82 -4.05 -1.76 -3.92
C LEU A 82 -4.74 -2.58 -5.01
N ALA A 83 -6.04 -2.85 -4.87
CA ALA A 83 -6.82 -3.59 -5.87
C ALA A 83 -6.93 -2.86 -7.23
N GLU A 84 -6.78 -1.53 -7.24
CA GLU A 84 -6.81 -0.71 -8.44
C GLU A 84 -5.44 -0.54 -9.13
N ILE A 85 -4.37 -1.10 -8.56
CA ILE A 85 -3.04 -1.03 -9.18
C ILE A 85 -2.91 -2.17 -10.19
N ASP A 86 -2.76 -1.79 -11.45
CA ASP A 86 -2.40 -2.68 -12.54
C ASP A 86 -0.92 -2.43 -12.88
N CYS A 87 -0.03 -3.39 -12.58
CA CYS A 87 1.41 -3.29 -12.87
C CYS A 87 1.75 -3.31 -14.37
N ALA A 88 0.87 -3.90 -15.18
CA ALA A 88 1.08 -4.07 -16.62
C ALA A 88 0.49 -2.91 -17.43
N ALA A 89 -0.20 -1.97 -16.78
CA ALA A 89 -0.78 -0.81 -17.42
C ALA A 89 0.25 0.04 -18.16
N GLU A 90 -0.16 0.66 -19.27
CA GLU A 90 0.70 1.56 -20.04
C GLU A 90 1.22 2.76 -19.22
N PRO A 91 2.37 3.37 -19.60
CA PRO A 91 3.03 4.39 -18.78
C PRO A 91 2.16 5.58 -18.36
N ALA A 92 1.24 6.03 -19.23
CA ALA A 92 0.31 7.11 -18.89
C ALA A 92 -0.65 6.71 -17.75
N ARG A 93 -1.10 5.45 -17.75
CA ARG A 93 -1.96 4.90 -16.70
C ARG A 93 -1.18 4.61 -15.41
N GLN A 94 0.09 4.19 -15.51
CA GLN A 94 0.98 4.11 -14.34
C GLN A 94 1.17 5.47 -13.66
N LEU A 95 1.40 6.53 -14.45
CA LEU A 95 1.49 7.88 -13.91
C LEU A 95 0.18 8.33 -13.26
N GLY A 96 -0.97 7.98 -13.85
CA GLY A 96 -2.28 8.19 -13.24
C GLY A 96 -2.44 7.49 -11.89
N ASN A 97 -2.00 6.23 -11.77
CA ASN A 97 -2.00 5.47 -10.53
C ASN A 97 -1.10 6.13 -9.47
N LEU A 98 0.11 6.56 -9.84
CA LEU A 98 1.02 7.29 -8.95
C LEU A 98 0.39 8.59 -8.45
N ASN A 99 -0.20 9.40 -9.33
CA ASN A 99 -0.85 10.66 -8.95
C ASN A 99 -2.07 10.43 -8.05
N ARG A 100 -2.87 9.40 -8.31
CA ARG A 100 -3.99 9.00 -7.45
C ARG A 100 -3.50 8.65 -6.05
N LEU A 101 -2.48 7.82 -5.93
CA LEU A 101 -1.89 7.45 -4.64
C LEU A 101 -1.23 8.64 -3.94
N ALA A 102 -0.57 9.53 -4.67
CA ALA A 102 0.06 10.71 -4.08
C ALA A 102 -0.95 11.66 -3.42
N GLY A 103 -2.22 11.61 -3.84
CA GLY A 103 -3.32 12.31 -3.18
C GLY A 103 -4.02 11.53 -2.06
N LEU A 104 -3.62 10.28 -1.78
CA LEU A 104 -4.26 9.43 -0.79
C LEU A 104 -3.89 9.85 0.63
N VAL A 105 -4.90 10.16 1.44
CA VAL A 105 -4.77 10.42 2.87
C VAL A 105 -5.54 9.36 3.65
N LEU A 106 -4.86 8.65 4.55
CA LEU A 106 -5.45 7.51 5.27
C LEU A 106 -6.26 7.90 6.50
N SER A 107 -5.90 8.99 7.19
CA SER A 107 -6.55 9.42 8.43
C SER A 107 -7.91 10.10 8.24
N GLN A 108 -8.24 10.52 7.00
CA GLN A 108 -9.51 11.17 6.67
C GLN A 108 -10.69 10.22 6.49
#